data_AF-A0A966PYT0-F1
#
_entry.id   AF-A0A966PYT0-F1
#
_cell.length_a   1.000
_cell.length_b   1.000
_cell.length_c   1.000
_cell.angle_alpha   90.00
_cell.angle_beta   90.00
_cell.angle_gamma   90.00
#
_symmetry.space_group_name_H-M   'P 1'
#
loop_
_entity.id
_entity.type
_entity.pdbx_description
1 polymer ?
#
loop_
_entity_poly.entity_id
_entity_poly.type
_entity_poly.pdbx_seq_one_letter_code
_entity_poly.pdbx_strand_id
1 'polypeptide(L)'
;MAEKGTVEALIEVAKKEIGTIEGPKDNETKYGKFTKANFLPWCGSFVMWCANEAGVKVPNTVSTVAGSDAFKKNNRWADARNDDPTPGDIIYFDFPDDGVNRISHVGICIKNNGDGTIQCIEGNTAGSSKGDQRNGGMVCEKTRAYVKDNKKKLANAIVGWGRPNYKGEEGQPLAVKTTKAPAKKAAKKAAK
;
A
#
# COMPACT_ATOMS: atom_id res chain seq x y z
N MET A 1 14.43 11.36 15.65
CA MET A 1 14.17 11.04 14.24
C MET A 1 14.80 9.69 13.99
N ALA A 2 14.01 8.74 13.54
CA ALA A 2 14.51 7.42 13.16
C ALA A 2 15.60 7.52 12.08
N GLU A 3 16.44 6.49 12.01
CA GLU A 3 17.51 6.40 11.03
C GLU A 3 16.95 6.32 9.60
N LYS A 4 17.52 7.09 8.66
CA LYS A 4 17.08 7.07 7.26
C LYS A 4 17.24 5.68 6.63
N GLY A 5 16.31 5.34 5.75
CA GLY A 5 16.24 4.06 5.05
C GLY A 5 15.53 2.96 5.84
N THR A 6 14.98 3.26 7.01
CA THR A 6 14.27 2.29 7.87
C THR A 6 12.74 2.38 7.72
N VAL A 7 12.05 1.34 8.18
CA VAL A 7 10.58 1.31 8.27
C VAL A 7 10.09 2.42 9.21
N GLU A 8 10.77 2.59 10.33
CA GLU A 8 10.45 3.59 11.35
C GLU A 8 10.53 5.00 10.77
N ALA A 9 11.56 5.31 9.97
CA ALA A 9 11.67 6.61 9.32
C ALA A 9 10.53 6.88 8.34
N LEU A 10 10.13 5.88 7.54
CA LEU A 10 8.98 6.02 6.63
C LEU A 10 7.69 6.34 7.39
N ILE A 11 7.43 5.59 8.47
CA ILE A 11 6.23 5.76 9.28
C ILE A 11 6.24 7.10 10.03
N GLU A 12 7.38 7.51 10.60
CA GLU A 12 7.53 8.80 11.27
C GLU A 12 7.24 9.97 10.32
N VAL A 13 7.73 9.90 9.08
CA VAL A 13 7.46 10.92 8.05
C VAL A 13 5.97 10.94 7.70
N ALA A 14 5.39 9.78 7.38
CA ALA A 14 3.98 9.70 6.98
C ALA A 14 3.04 10.22 8.09
N LYS A 15 3.32 9.91 9.36
CA LYS A 15 2.53 10.38 10.51
C LYS A 15 2.49 11.90 10.64
N LYS A 16 3.58 12.60 10.29
CA LYS A 16 3.64 14.06 10.37
C LYS A 16 2.75 14.76 9.35
N GLU A 17 2.35 14.05 8.30
CA GLU A 17 1.54 14.60 7.24
C GLU A 17 0.03 14.40 7.46
N ILE A 18 -0.38 13.61 8.46
CA ILE A 18 -1.79 13.40 8.80
C ILE A 18 -2.49 14.75 9.03
N GLY A 19 -3.64 14.93 8.39
CA GLY A 19 -4.41 16.18 8.45
C GLY A 19 -4.06 17.19 7.36
N THR A 20 -3.05 16.93 6.52
CA THR A 20 -2.81 17.72 5.31
C THR A 20 -4.02 17.64 4.38
N ILE A 21 -4.48 18.78 3.89
CA ILE A 21 -5.57 18.91 2.89
C ILE A 21 -4.97 19.53 1.63
N GLU A 22 -5.36 19.04 0.45
CA GLU A 22 -4.98 19.65 -0.82
C GLU A 22 -5.55 21.07 -0.98
N GLY A 23 -4.93 21.87 -1.84
CA GLY A 23 -5.44 23.19 -2.18
C GLY A 23 -4.36 24.25 -2.36
N PRO A 24 -4.76 25.45 -2.83
CA PRO A 24 -6.14 25.91 -2.99
C PRO A 24 -6.88 25.37 -4.22
N LYS A 25 -6.18 24.81 -5.22
CA LYS A 25 -6.80 24.14 -6.37
C LYS A 25 -6.95 22.64 -6.13
N ASP A 26 -7.92 22.02 -6.80
CA ASP A 26 -8.11 20.56 -6.80
C ASP A 26 -6.79 19.85 -7.11
N ASN A 27 -6.47 18.84 -6.30
CA ASN A 27 -5.23 18.06 -6.38
C ASN A 27 -3.92 18.89 -6.33
N GLU A 28 -3.95 20.13 -5.82
CA GLU A 28 -2.74 20.92 -5.62
C GLU A 28 -2.03 20.54 -4.31
N THR A 29 -0.83 19.95 -4.40
CA THR A 29 -0.07 19.53 -3.21
C THR A 29 1.45 19.68 -3.37
N LYS A 30 2.17 19.76 -2.25
CA LYS A 30 3.65 19.68 -2.25
C LYS A 30 4.17 18.35 -2.83
N TYR A 31 3.39 17.27 -2.66
CA TYR A 31 3.72 15.93 -3.15
C TYR A 31 3.63 15.85 -4.69
N GLY A 32 2.54 16.40 -5.23
CA GLY A 32 2.35 16.52 -6.68
C GLY A 32 3.47 17.35 -7.31
N LYS A 33 3.84 18.48 -6.69
CA LYS A 33 4.99 19.31 -7.12
C LYS A 33 6.31 18.51 -7.09
N PHE A 34 6.59 17.79 -6.01
CA PHE A 34 7.80 16.94 -5.88
C PHE A 34 7.91 15.90 -6.99
N THR A 35 6.79 15.28 -7.36
CA THR A 35 6.74 14.23 -8.40
C THR A 35 6.53 14.76 -9.82
N LYS A 36 6.45 16.08 -10.00
CA LYS A 36 6.09 16.75 -11.27
C LYS A 36 4.72 16.29 -11.83
N ALA A 37 3.81 15.91 -10.94
CA ALA A 37 2.46 15.42 -11.22
C ALA A 37 1.41 16.22 -10.43
N ASN A 38 1.66 17.51 -10.19
CA ASN A 38 0.73 18.38 -9.47
C ASN A 38 -0.61 18.50 -10.21
N PHE A 39 -1.71 18.69 -9.47
CA PHE A 39 -3.08 18.72 -9.99
C PHE A 39 -3.61 17.37 -10.52
N LEU A 40 -2.91 16.27 -10.24
CA LEU A 40 -3.37 14.90 -10.48
C LEU A 40 -3.62 14.18 -9.14
N PRO A 41 -4.40 13.09 -9.12
CA PRO A 41 -4.59 12.28 -7.92
C PRO A 41 -3.25 11.91 -7.27
N TRP A 42 -3.04 12.33 -6.02
CA TRP A 42 -1.71 12.45 -5.44
C TRP A 42 -1.38 11.39 -4.38
N CYS A 43 -2.15 10.31 -4.26
CA CYS A 43 -1.86 9.21 -3.33
C CYS A 43 -0.47 8.61 -3.57
N GLY A 44 -0.12 8.35 -4.84
CA GLY A 44 1.21 7.87 -5.22
C GLY A 44 2.31 8.90 -5.02
N SER A 45 2.02 10.18 -5.31
CA SER A 45 2.93 11.28 -5.06
C SER A 45 3.26 11.43 -3.57
N PHE A 46 2.27 11.25 -2.70
CA PHE A 46 2.44 11.25 -1.24
C PHE A 46 3.39 10.14 -0.80
N VAL A 47 3.17 8.90 -1.23
CA VAL A 47 4.06 7.77 -0.90
C VAL A 47 5.49 8.02 -1.36
N MET A 48 5.66 8.51 -2.60
CA MET A 48 6.98 8.85 -3.17
C MET A 48 7.70 9.92 -2.35
N TRP A 49 6.98 10.96 -1.92
CA TRP A 49 7.54 12.02 -1.09
C TRP A 49 7.93 11.50 0.29
N CYS A 50 7.06 10.73 0.95
CA CYS A 50 7.38 10.13 2.25
C CYS A 50 8.61 9.22 2.19
N ALA A 51 8.71 8.39 1.15
CA ALA A 51 9.85 7.53 0.92
C ALA A 51 11.14 8.35 0.72
N ASN A 52 11.09 9.42 -0.08
CA ASN A 52 12.23 10.32 -0.28
C ASN A 52 12.73 10.94 1.04
N GLU A 53 11.82 11.53 1.82
CA GLU A 53 12.18 12.17 3.11
C GLU A 53 12.76 11.15 4.10
N ALA A 54 12.22 9.93 4.10
CA ALA A 54 12.71 8.83 4.91
C ALA A 54 14.01 8.20 4.39
N GLY A 55 14.47 8.52 3.18
CA GLY A 55 15.62 7.86 2.55
C GLY A 55 15.36 6.42 2.10
N VAL A 56 14.09 6.05 1.88
CA VAL A 56 13.65 4.73 1.42
C VAL A 56 13.46 4.76 -0.09
N LYS A 57 13.99 3.75 -0.79
CA LYS A 57 13.79 3.62 -2.24
C LYS A 57 12.53 2.81 -2.53
N VAL A 58 11.62 3.40 -3.30
CA VAL A 58 10.42 2.72 -3.82
C VAL A 58 10.34 2.91 -5.34
N PRO A 59 9.76 1.95 -6.09
CA PRO A 59 9.40 2.18 -7.48
C PRO A 59 8.46 3.38 -7.62
N ASN A 60 8.46 4.03 -8.78
CA ASN A 60 7.53 5.12 -9.05
C ASN A 60 6.08 4.62 -8.98
N THR A 61 5.37 5.07 -7.95
CA THR A 61 3.96 4.71 -7.71
C THR A 61 2.98 5.84 -7.98
N VAL A 62 3.41 6.94 -8.62
CA VAL A 62 2.48 7.99 -9.10
C VAL A 62 1.44 7.39 -10.03
N SER A 63 1.87 6.48 -10.92
CA SER A 63 0.97 5.51 -11.54
C SER A 63 0.92 4.26 -10.66
N THR A 64 -0.20 4.04 -9.99
CA THR A 64 -0.38 2.94 -9.04
C THR A 64 -0.24 1.57 -9.70
N VAL A 65 -0.75 1.39 -10.92
CA VAL A 65 -0.57 0.15 -11.70
C VAL A 65 0.91 -0.08 -12.00
N ALA A 66 1.60 0.93 -12.53
CA ALA A 66 3.02 0.81 -12.87
C ALA A 66 3.88 0.54 -11.62
N GLY A 67 3.55 1.17 -10.48
CA GLY A 67 4.18 0.91 -9.19
C GLY A 67 4.03 -0.55 -8.76
N SER A 68 2.79 -1.08 -8.81
CA SER A 68 2.53 -2.48 -8.48
C SER A 68 3.29 -3.45 -9.40
N ASP A 69 3.32 -3.18 -10.71
CA ASP A 69 4.02 -4.02 -11.68
C ASP A 69 5.54 -3.95 -11.51
N ALA A 70 6.07 -2.80 -11.10
CA ALA A 70 7.49 -2.67 -10.78
C ALA A 70 7.86 -3.49 -9.53
N PHE A 71 7.03 -3.49 -8.49
CA PHE A 71 7.23 -4.39 -7.35
C PHE A 71 7.17 -5.87 -7.75
N LYS A 72 6.23 -6.27 -8.62
CA LYS A 72 6.16 -7.63 -9.16
C LYS A 72 7.41 -8.00 -9.95
N LYS A 73 7.85 -7.14 -10.87
CA LYS A 73 9.07 -7.35 -11.68
C LYS A 73 10.32 -7.47 -10.82
N ASN A 74 10.37 -6.79 -9.69
CA ASN A 74 11.49 -6.83 -8.75
C ASN A 74 11.37 -7.97 -7.72
N ASN A 75 10.37 -8.86 -7.82
CA ASN A 75 10.09 -9.93 -6.85
C ASN A 75 9.88 -9.42 -5.41
N ARG A 76 9.30 -8.23 -5.28
CA ARG A 76 9.00 -7.57 -4.00
C ARG A 76 7.51 -7.31 -3.81
N TRP A 77 6.66 -8.02 -4.55
CA TRP A 77 5.21 -7.98 -4.44
C TRP A 77 4.68 -9.19 -3.68
N ALA A 78 3.71 -8.97 -2.80
CA ALA A 78 2.88 -10.03 -2.23
C ALA A 78 1.40 -9.76 -2.51
N ASP A 79 0.69 -10.80 -2.94
CA ASP A 79 -0.77 -10.76 -3.09
C ASP A 79 -1.46 -10.90 -1.74
N ALA A 80 -2.58 -10.20 -1.55
CA ALA A 80 -3.32 -10.21 -0.29
C ALA A 80 -3.80 -11.58 0.20
N ARG A 81 -3.78 -12.58 -0.68
CA ARG A 81 -4.17 -13.97 -0.38
C ARG A 81 -3.04 -14.84 0.14
N ASN A 82 -1.79 -14.40 -0.01
CA ASN A 82 -0.61 -15.26 0.13
C ASN A 82 0.29 -14.90 1.31
N ASP A 83 0.11 -13.72 1.90
CA ASP A 83 0.95 -13.22 2.99
C ASP A 83 0.15 -12.26 3.88
N ASP A 84 0.75 -11.83 5.00
CA ASP A 84 0.21 -10.75 5.82
C ASP A 84 0.99 -9.45 5.62
N PRO A 85 0.31 -8.30 5.48
CA PRO A 85 0.99 -7.01 5.37
C PRO A 85 1.70 -6.66 6.68
N THR A 86 2.87 -6.04 6.57
CA THR A 86 3.71 -5.60 7.69
C THR A 86 3.92 -4.08 7.66
N PRO A 87 4.27 -3.44 8.78
CA PRO A 87 4.65 -2.03 8.79
C PRO A 87 5.73 -1.73 7.72
N GLY A 88 5.56 -0.63 6.99
CA GLY A 88 6.42 -0.25 5.87
C GLY A 88 6.01 -0.82 4.51
N ASP A 89 5.05 -1.73 4.43
CA ASP A 89 4.55 -2.17 3.13
C ASP A 89 3.78 -1.04 2.41
N ILE A 90 3.99 -0.92 1.11
CA ILE A 90 3.25 -0.02 0.22
C ILE A 90 2.00 -0.77 -0.26
N ILE A 91 0.85 -0.39 0.27
CA ILE A 91 -0.44 -1.06 0.09
C ILE A 91 -1.14 -0.51 -1.15
N TYR A 92 -1.58 -1.38 -2.04
CA TYR A 92 -2.29 -1.01 -3.26
C TYR A 92 -3.75 -1.45 -3.21
N PHE A 93 -4.64 -0.56 -3.64
CA PHE A 93 -6.08 -0.72 -3.52
C PHE A 93 -6.78 -0.68 -4.88
N ASP A 94 -7.86 -1.44 -4.96
CA ASP A 94 -8.89 -1.41 -5.99
C ASP A 94 -10.23 -1.32 -5.24
N PHE A 95 -10.80 -0.11 -5.22
CA PHE A 95 -12.00 0.16 -4.41
C PHE A 95 -13.24 -0.32 -5.17
N PRO A 96 -14.11 -1.15 -4.56
CA PRO A 96 -15.32 -1.58 -5.21
C PRO A 96 -16.22 -0.37 -5.50
N ASP A 97 -16.90 -0.42 -6.64
CA ASP A 97 -17.92 0.55 -7.05
C ASP A 97 -17.43 2.00 -7.21
N ASP A 98 -16.12 2.22 -7.38
CA ASP A 98 -15.52 3.55 -7.61
C ASP A 98 -15.47 3.97 -9.10
N GLY A 99 -15.99 3.11 -9.99
CA GLY A 99 -15.97 3.28 -11.44
C GLY A 99 -14.64 2.92 -12.12
N VAL A 100 -13.66 2.39 -11.38
CA VAL A 100 -12.31 2.07 -11.84
C VAL A 100 -11.96 0.62 -11.49
N ASN A 101 -12.08 -0.30 -12.44
CA ASN A 101 -11.80 -1.73 -12.23
C ASN A 101 -10.30 -2.05 -12.39
N ARG A 102 -9.46 -1.43 -11.56
CA ARG A 102 -8.01 -1.67 -11.48
C ARG A 102 -7.46 -1.08 -10.19
N ILE A 103 -6.21 -1.42 -9.87
CA ILE A 103 -5.43 -0.69 -8.85
C ILE A 103 -5.51 0.82 -9.12
N SER A 104 -6.13 1.55 -8.19
CA SER A 104 -6.56 2.93 -8.35
C SER A 104 -6.10 3.84 -7.20
N HIS A 105 -5.59 3.27 -6.11
CA HIS A 105 -5.07 4.00 -4.95
C HIS A 105 -3.91 3.27 -4.26
N VAL A 106 -3.14 4.00 -3.44
CA VAL A 106 -1.96 3.47 -2.73
C VAL A 106 -1.76 4.16 -1.38
N GLY A 107 -1.23 3.45 -0.39
CA GLY A 107 -0.96 3.96 0.96
C GLY A 107 0.20 3.23 1.65
N ILE A 108 0.53 3.65 2.88
CA ILE A 108 1.64 3.09 3.66
C ILE A 108 1.05 2.33 4.85
N CYS A 109 1.36 1.03 4.98
CA CYS A 109 1.03 0.26 6.16
C CYS A 109 1.88 0.73 7.35
N ILE A 110 1.23 1.07 8.47
CA ILE A 110 1.92 1.44 9.71
C ILE A 110 1.78 0.39 10.81
N LYS A 111 0.80 -0.51 10.69
CA LYS A 111 0.53 -1.56 11.67
C LYS A 111 -0.37 -2.65 11.08
N ASN A 112 -0.04 -3.91 11.37
CA ASN A 112 -1.00 -5.02 11.27
C ASN A 112 -1.73 -5.20 12.61
N ASN A 113 -3.06 -5.25 12.59
CA ASN A 113 -3.87 -5.35 13.79
C ASN A 113 -4.09 -6.79 14.27
N GLY A 114 -3.70 -7.80 13.49
CA GLY A 114 -3.86 -9.22 13.83
C GLY A 114 -5.31 -9.73 13.76
N ASP A 115 -6.23 -8.93 13.22
CA ASP A 115 -7.67 -9.23 13.11
C ASP A 115 -8.18 -9.24 11.66
N GLY A 116 -7.25 -9.34 10.69
CA GLY A 116 -7.56 -9.21 9.27
C GLY A 116 -7.64 -7.75 8.79
N THR A 117 -7.23 -6.80 9.63
CA THR A 117 -7.13 -5.38 9.27
C THR A 117 -5.73 -4.82 9.52
N ILE A 118 -5.44 -3.70 8.86
CA ILE A 118 -4.23 -2.90 9.05
C ILE A 118 -4.59 -1.44 9.31
N GLN A 119 -3.67 -0.72 9.94
CA GLN A 119 -3.65 0.73 9.89
C GLN A 119 -2.76 1.19 8.74
N CYS A 120 -3.29 2.09 7.92
CA CYS A 120 -2.59 2.75 6.83
C CYS A 120 -2.56 4.25 7.03
N ILE A 121 -1.53 4.91 6.53
CA ILE A 121 -1.56 6.35 6.24
C ILE A 121 -1.64 6.50 4.73
N GLU A 122 -2.67 7.21 4.29
CA GLU A 122 -3.04 7.36 2.89
C GLU A 122 -3.12 8.85 2.56
N GLY A 123 -2.48 9.26 1.47
CA GLY A 123 -2.69 10.57 0.86
C GLY A 123 -3.83 10.52 -0.13
N ASN A 124 -4.49 11.65 -0.36
CA ASN A 124 -5.62 11.80 -1.27
C ASN A 124 -6.83 10.89 -0.96
N THR A 125 -7.16 10.76 0.32
CA THR A 125 -8.34 9.99 0.76
C THR A 125 -9.23 10.87 1.65
N ALA A 126 -10.47 10.45 1.87
CA ALA A 126 -11.40 11.17 2.74
C ALA A 126 -11.32 10.70 4.19
N GLY A 127 -11.50 11.64 5.14
CA GLY A 127 -11.50 11.33 6.58
C GLY A 127 -12.66 10.42 7.01
N SER A 128 -13.82 10.53 6.38
CA SER A 128 -14.98 9.66 6.63
C SER A 128 -15.15 8.59 5.54
N SER A 129 -15.89 7.53 5.82
CA SER A 129 -16.25 6.50 4.84
C SER A 129 -17.24 6.95 3.77
N LYS A 130 -17.92 8.10 3.99
CA LYS A 130 -18.87 8.67 3.02
C LYS A 130 -18.20 9.50 1.93
N GLY A 131 -16.95 9.91 2.14
CA GLY A 131 -16.19 10.67 1.15
C GLY A 131 -15.46 9.76 0.16
N ASP A 132 -14.90 10.37 -0.89
CA ASP A 132 -14.12 9.67 -1.90
C ASP A 132 -12.86 9.05 -1.27
N GLN A 133 -12.79 7.71 -1.28
CA GLN A 133 -11.63 7.00 -0.72
C GLN A 133 -10.43 6.97 -1.68
N ARG A 134 -10.65 7.22 -2.97
CA ARG A 134 -9.64 7.21 -4.03
C ARG A 134 -9.03 8.59 -4.28
N ASN A 135 -9.83 9.64 -4.16
CA ASN A 135 -9.48 11.03 -4.45
C ASN A 135 -10.15 12.02 -3.48
N GLY A 136 -9.99 11.78 -2.18
CA GLY A 136 -10.68 12.54 -1.13
C GLY A 136 -9.94 13.77 -0.60
N GLY A 137 -8.77 14.10 -1.16
CA GLY A 137 -8.09 15.36 -0.92
C GLY A 137 -7.42 15.55 0.45
N MET A 138 -7.28 14.50 1.27
CA MET A 138 -6.62 14.60 2.58
C MET A 138 -5.60 13.49 2.82
N VAL A 139 -4.63 13.74 3.70
CA VAL A 139 -3.84 12.69 4.34
C VAL A 139 -4.56 12.20 5.59
N CYS A 140 -4.95 10.93 5.61
CA CYS A 140 -5.69 10.33 6.72
C CYS A 140 -5.03 9.03 7.20
N GLU A 141 -5.17 8.74 8.50
CA GLU A 141 -4.99 7.38 9.01
C GLU A 141 -6.28 6.58 8.78
N LYS A 142 -6.18 5.36 8.24
CA LYS A 142 -7.31 4.52 7.83
C LYS A 142 -7.15 3.10 8.36
N THR A 143 -8.23 2.53 8.87
CA THR A 143 -8.32 1.08 9.08
C THR A 143 -8.80 0.43 7.79
N ARG A 144 -8.01 -0.49 7.22
CA ARG A 144 -8.33 -1.21 5.98
C ARG A 144 -8.33 -2.71 6.22
N ALA A 145 -9.31 -3.43 5.66
CA ALA A 145 -9.31 -4.88 5.66
C ALA A 145 -8.47 -5.41 4.49
N TYR A 146 -7.68 -6.44 4.76
CA TYR A 146 -6.89 -7.16 3.74
C TYR A 146 -7.36 -8.61 3.54
N VAL A 147 -8.30 -9.08 4.38
CA VAL A 147 -9.00 -10.37 4.22
C VAL A 147 -10.52 -10.16 4.13
N LYS A 148 -11.18 -11.02 3.35
CA LYS A 148 -12.64 -10.94 3.12
C LYS A 148 -13.43 -11.09 4.43
N ASP A 149 -13.11 -12.10 5.23
CA ASP A 149 -13.80 -12.41 6.48
C ASP A 149 -13.15 -11.73 7.69
N ASN A 150 -12.83 -10.44 7.56
CA ASN A 150 -12.25 -9.66 8.65
C ASN A 150 -13.27 -9.44 9.78
N LYS A 151 -12.79 -9.36 11.02
CA LYS A 151 -13.65 -9.26 12.22
C LYS A 151 -14.50 -7.98 12.23
N LYS A 152 -14.03 -6.91 11.59
CA LYS A 152 -14.69 -5.61 11.54
C LYS A 152 -15.71 -5.47 10.41
N LYS A 153 -15.89 -6.50 9.57
CA LYS A 153 -16.81 -6.51 8.42
C LYS A 153 -16.61 -5.31 7.47
N LEU A 154 -15.37 -4.83 7.36
CA LEU A 154 -15.01 -3.79 6.42
C LEU A 154 -14.92 -4.36 5.00
N ALA A 155 -15.19 -3.51 4.01
CA ALA A 155 -14.94 -3.85 2.62
C ALA A 155 -13.46 -4.18 2.40
N ASN A 156 -13.20 -5.28 1.68
CA ASN A 156 -11.85 -5.66 1.30
C ASN A 156 -11.52 -5.04 -0.07
N ALA A 157 -10.65 -4.03 -0.08
CA ALA A 157 -10.22 -3.32 -1.28
C ALA A 157 -8.71 -3.47 -1.54
N ILE A 158 -7.98 -4.17 -0.67
CA ILE A 158 -6.54 -4.37 -0.83
C ILE A 158 -6.28 -5.47 -1.85
N VAL A 159 -5.54 -5.13 -2.90
CA VAL A 159 -5.12 -6.09 -3.95
C VAL A 159 -3.87 -6.84 -3.52
N GLY A 160 -2.92 -6.11 -2.93
CA GLY A 160 -1.63 -6.62 -2.49
C GLY A 160 -0.72 -5.46 -2.09
N TRP A 161 0.55 -5.78 -1.88
CA TRP A 161 1.52 -4.79 -1.44
C TRP A 161 2.91 -5.02 -2.00
N GLY A 162 3.62 -3.91 -2.16
CA GLY A 162 5.05 -3.89 -2.43
C GLY A 162 5.83 -3.68 -1.14
N ARG A 163 6.86 -4.50 -0.88
CA ARG A 163 7.78 -4.30 0.24
C ARG A 163 9.05 -3.59 -0.25
N PRO A 164 9.35 -2.36 0.20
CA PRO A 164 10.61 -1.69 -0.14
C PRO A 164 11.84 -2.47 0.36
N ASN A 165 13.00 -2.25 -0.26
CA ASN A 165 14.28 -2.68 0.34
C ASN A 165 14.64 -1.65 1.40
N TYR A 166 14.43 -2.01 2.67
CA TYR A 166 14.89 -1.21 3.78
C TYR A 166 16.39 -1.44 4.03
N LYS A 167 17.00 -0.48 4.71
CA LYS A 167 18.40 -0.56 5.11
C LYS A 167 18.65 -1.86 5.91
N GLY A 168 19.61 -2.67 5.48
CA GLY A 168 19.93 -3.98 6.07
C GLY A 168 19.22 -5.17 5.39
N GLU A 169 18.28 -4.92 4.47
CA GLU A 169 17.57 -5.94 3.71
C GLU A 169 18.04 -6.01 2.24
N GLU A 170 19.09 -5.28 1.87
CA GLU A 170 19.53 -5.20 0.48
C GLU A 170 19.89 -6.58 -0.09
N GLY A 171 19.24 -6.94 -1.19
CA GLY A 171 19.49 -8.20 -1.89
C GLY A 171 18.83 -9.42 -1.24
N GLN A 172 18.10 -9.26 -0.13
CA GLN A 172 17.35 -10.36 0.46
C GLN A 172 16.06 -10.64 -0.33
N PRO A 173 15.67 -11.91 -0.50
CA PRO A 173 14.39 -12.25 -1.10
C PRO A 173 13.25 -11.73 -0.22
N LEU A 174 12.10 -11.48 -0.83
CA LEU A 174 10.91 -11.17 -0.07
C LEU A 174 10.57 -12.36 0.85
N ALA A 175 10.60 -12.13 2.17
CA ALA A 175 10.08 -13.09 3.12
C ALA A 175 8.54 -13.13 2.98
N VAL A 176 8.03 -14.17 2.32
CA VAL A 176 6.60 -14.46 2.20
C VAL A 176 6.26 -15.57 3.17
N LYS A 177 5.11 -15.51 3.86
CA LYS A 177 4.57 -16.71 4.52
C LYS A 177 4.47 -17.83 3.49
N THR A 178 5.22 -18.91 3.69
CA THR A 178 5.14 -20.09 2.82
C THR A 178 3.74 -20.69 2.92
N THR A 179 2.87 -20.38 1.97
CA THR A 179 1.70 -21.23 1.73
C THR A 179 2.26 -22.53 1.14
N LYS A 180 2.18 -23.64 1.89
CA LYS A 180 2.42 -24.96 1.30
C LYS A 180 1.53 -25.06 0.06
N ALA A 181 2.15 -25.22 -1.10
CA ALA A 181 1.41 -25.56 -2.32
C ALA A 181 0.45 -26.72 -2.01
N PRO A 182 -0.79 -26.72 -2.52
CA PRO A 182 -1.70 -27.83 -2.32
C PRO A 182 -1.00 -29.08 -2.85
N ALA A 183 -0.80 -30.07 -1.96
CA ALA A 183 -0.21 -31.34 -2.34
C ALA A 183 -1.00 -31.90 -3.53
N LYS A 184 -0.32 -32.09 -4.67
CA LYS A 184 -0.89 -32.82 -5.81
C LYS A 184 -1.38 -34.16 -5.27
N LYS A 185 -2.70 -34.37 -5.21
CA LYS A 185 -3.26 -35.69 -4.94
C LYS A 185 -2.74 -36.61 -6.04
N ALA A 186 -1.85 -37.52 -5.68
CA ALA A 186 -1.46 -38.60 -6.56
C ALA A 186 -2.71 -39.40 -6.92
N ALA A 187 -3.05 -39.44 -8.21
CA ALA A 187 -4.09 -40.31 -8.71
C ALA A 187 -3.69 -41.76 -8.41
N LYS A 188 -4.43 -42.43 -7.53
CA LYS A 188 -4.32 -43.89 -7.37
C LYS A 188 -4.76 -44.51 -8.70
N LYS A 189 -3.81 -45.09 -9.43
CA LYS A 189 -4.09 -46.09 -10.46
C LYS A 189 -4.80 -47.25 -9.76
N ALA A 190 -6.09 -47.42 -10.02
CA ALA A 190 -6.78 -48.67 -9.71
C ALA A 190 -6.31 -49.71 -10.73
N ALA A 191 -5.59 -50.73 -10.26
CA ALA A 191 -5.37 -51.96 -10.98
C ALA A 191 -6.31 -53.01 -10.38
N LYS A 192 -7.32 -53.41 -11.13
CA LYS A 192 -7.77 -54.80 -11.21
C LYS A 192 -8.62 -54.99 -12.46
#